data_AF-A0A5S4F7T9-F1
#
_entry.id   AF-A0A5S4F7T9-F1
#
_cell.length_a   1.000
_cell.length_b   1.000
_cell.length_c   1.000
_cell.angle_alpha   90.00
_cell.angle_beta   90.00
_cell.angle_gamma   90.00
#
_symmetry.space_group_name_H-M   'P 1'
#
loop_
_entity.id
_entity.type
_entity.pdbx_description
1 polymer ?
#
loop_
_entity_poly.entity_id
_entity_poly.type
_entity_poly.pdbx_seq_one_letter_code
_entity_poly.pdbx_strand_id
1 'polypeptide(L)'
;MTRALRSAGVWADGELARARPQIESCLDTGGPFPERLHLIALVVGFYGELFDLMRRFFGDAADLVETWDATTGVLTDAGLRDMLERTLRLIEPAGSPG
;
A
#
# COMPACT_ATOMS: atom_id res chain seq x y z
N MET A 1 -9.22 -5.89 11.69
CA MET A 1 -8.72 -4.74 10.89
C MET A 1 -7.22 -4.53 11.08
N THR A 2 -6.75 -4.38 12.32
CA THR A 2 -5.32 -4.23 12.67
C THR A 2 -4.39 -5.22 11.98
N ARG A 3 -4.71 -6.53 11.98
CA ARG A 3 -3.91 -7.55 11.25
C ARG A 3 -3.73 -7.20 9.77
N ALA A 4 -4.80 -6.79 9.09
CA ALA A 4 -4.75 -6.48 7.66
C ALA A 4 -3.88 -5.23 7.40
N LEU A 5 -4.00 -4.20 8.24
CA LEU A 5 -3.18 -2.99 8.17
C LEU A 5 -1.69 -3.33 8.38
N ARG A 6 -1.36 -4.09 9.43
CA ARG A 6 0.02 -4.55 9.68
C ARG A 6 0.56 -5.38 8.52
N SER A 7 -0.24 -6.30 7.96
CA SER A 7 0.15 -7.07 6.78
C SER A 7 0.43 -6.20 5.56
N ALA A 8 -0.36 -5.16 5.33
CA ALA A 8 -0.14 -4.21 4.24
C ALA A 8 1.15 -3.38 4.45
N GLY A 9 1.44 -2.96 5.69
CA GLY A 9 2.70 -2.31 6.03
C GLY A 9 3.92 -3.20 5.76
N VAL A 10 3.87 -4.46 6.23
CA VAL A 10 4.93 -5.46 5.98
C VAL A 10 5.11 -5.75 4.49
N TRP A 11 4.01 -5.78 3.73
CA TRP A 11 4.08 -5.92 2.28
C TRP A 11 4.84 -4.74 1.63
N ALA A 12 4.52 -3.49 2.01
CA ALA A 12 5.22 -2.31 1.50
C ALA A 12 6.72 -2.31 1.85
N ASP A 13 7.07 -2.71 3.08
CA ASP A 13 8.47 -2.96 3.48
C ASP A 13 9.15 -4.00 2.60
N GLY A 14 8.44 -5.09 2.30
CA GLY A 14 8.92 -6.15 1.41
C GLY A 14 9.22 -5.66 0.00
N GLU A 15 8.37 -4.81 -0.58
CA GLU A 15 8.61 -4.22 -1.90
C GLU A 15 9.85 -3.31 -1.89
N LEU A 16 10.00 -2.45 -0.88
CA LEU A 16 11.18 -1.59 -0.71
C LEU A 16 12.47 -2.40 -0.57
N ALA A 17 12.44 -3.46 0.25
CA ALA A 17 13.59 -4.34 0.44
C ALA A 17 13.98 -5.07 -0.87
N ARG A 18 13.01 -5.49 -1.68
CA ARG A 18 13.26 -6.13 -2.98
C ARG A 18 13.84 -5.16 -4.01
N ALA A 19 13.51 -3.88 -3.93
CA ALA A 19 14.07 -2.87 -4.83
C ALA A 19 15.55 -2.55 -4.52
N ARG A 20 16.00 -2.74 -3.28
CA ARG A 20 17.33 -2.34 -2.80
C ARG A 20 18.50 -2.81 -3.69
N PRO A 21 18.63 -4.10 -4.09
CA PRO A 21 19.76 -4.54 -4.91
C PRO A 21 19.80 -3.88 -6.29
N GLN A 22 18.61 -3.58 -6.86
CA GLN A 22 18.52 -2.92 -8.15
C GLN A 22 18.96 -1.46 -8.06
N ILE A 23 18.59 -0.78 -6.96
CA ILE A 23 19.04 0.60 -6.69
C ILE A 23 20.56 0.64 -6.50
N GLU A 24 21.11 -0.30 -5.72
CA GLU A 24 22.57 -0.43 -5.54
C GLU A 24 23.27 -0.65 -6.88
N SER A 25 22.78 -1.55 -7.73
CA SER A 25 23.32 -1.73 -9.08
C SER A 25 23.22 -0.47 -9.94
N CYS A 26 22.15 0.31 -9.83
CA CYS A 26 22.02 1.57 -10.55
C CYS A 26 23.06 2.61 -10.10
N LEU A 27 23.39 2.64 -8.81
CA LEU A 27 24.41 3.52 -8.25
C LEU A 27 25.83 3.09 -8.65
N ASP A 28 26.10 1.77 -8.65
CA ASP A 28 27.43 1.24 -8.90
C ASP A 28 27.80 1.20 -10.39
N THR A 29 26.86 0.78 -11.25
CA THR A 29 27.13 0.48 -12.67
C THR A 29 26.27 1.27 -13.66
N GLY A 30 25.34 2.10 -13.18
CA GLY A 30 24.28 2.69 -14.00
C GLY A 30 23.13 1.72 -14.32
N GLY A 31 23.17 0.51 -13.77
CA GLY A 31 22.14 -0.51 -13.96
C GLY A 31 22.15 -1.13 -15.36
N PRO A 32 21.10 -1.89 -15.73
CA PRO A 32 21.05 -2.60 -17.01
C PRO A 32 20.90 -1.68 -18.23
N PHE A 33 20.50 -0.41 -18.02
CA PHE A 33 20.30 0.59 -19.08
C PHE A 33 20.85 1.97 -18.66
N PRO A 34 22.18 2.16 -18.62
CA PRO A 34 22.81 3.38 -18.11
C PRO A 34 22.34 4.67 -18.80
N GLU A 35 22.06 4.63 -20.10
CA GLU A 35 21.60 5.80 -20.87
C GLU A 35 20.19 6.26 -20.45
N ARG A 36 19.44 5.37 -19.79
CA ARG A 36 18.08 5.62 -19.30
C ARG A 36 18.01 5.77 -17.79
N LEU A 37 19.16 5.91 -17.11
CA LEU A 37 19.24 5.97 -15.65
C LEU A 37 18.34 7.07 -15.05
N HIS A 38 18.18 8.20 -15.73
CA HIS A 38 17.26 9.27 -15.31
C HIS A 38 15.78 8.82 -15.24
N LEU A 39 15.32 8.02 -16.20
CA LEU A 39 13.96 7.46 -16.17
C LEU A 39 13.82 6.39 -15.09
N ILE A 40 14.84 5.55 -14.93
CA ILE A 40 14.88 4.53 -13.88
C ILE A 40 14.80 5.21 -12.50
N ALA A 41 15.57 6.27 -12.28
CA ALA A 41 15.57 7.04 -11.04
C ALA A 41 14.19 7.66 -10.75
N LEU A 42 13.50 8.20 -11.75
CA LEU A 42 12.14 8.72 -11.59
C LEU A 42 11.15 7.65 -11.14
N VAL A 43 11.18 6.48 -11.78
CA VAL A 43 10.28 5.36 -11.46
C VAL A 43 10.58 4.82 -10.06
N VAL A 44 11.85 4.56 -9.76
CA VAL A 44 12.30 4.09 -8.44
C VAL A 44 11.94 5.09 -7.35
N GLY A 45 12.18 6.39 -7.58
CA GLY A 45 11.85 7.45 -6.62
C GLY A 45 10.36 7.50 -6.32
N PHE A 46 9.52 7.49 -7.37
CA PHE A 46 8.07 7.47 -7.21
C PHE A 46 7.58 6.26 -6.39
N TYR A 47 8.02 5.05 -6.73
CA TYR A 47 7.61 3.86 -5.99
C TYR A 47 8.17 3.84 -4.56
N GLY A 48 9.40 4.34 -4.37
CA GLY A 48 10.01 4.49 -3.04
C GLY A 48 9.17 5.39 -2.13
N GLU A 49 8.78 6.56 -2.61
CA GLU A 49 7.91 7.50 -1.88
C GLU A 49 6.52 6.90 -1.61
N LEU A 50 5.93 6.24 -2.62
CA LEU A 50 4.62 5.61 -2.48
C LEU A 50 4.63 4.51 -1.41
N PHE A 51 5.57 3.57 -1.48
CA PHE A 51 5.64 2.47 -0.51
C PHE A 51 5.99 2.97 0.89
N ASP A 52 6.84 3.98 1.02
CA ASP A 52 7.13 4.58 2.31
C ASP A 52 5.91 5.29 2.91
N LEU A 53 5.13 5.99 2.08
CA LEU A 53 3.85 6.58 2.50
C LEU A 53 2.86 5.49 2.94
N MET A 54 2.70 4.43 2.16
CA MET A 54 1.81 3.31 2.48
C MET A 54 2.22 2.64 3.79
N ARG A 55 3.51 2.35 3.97
CA ARG A 55 4.08 1.76 5.18
C ARG A 55 3.76 2.59 6.42
N ARG A 56 4.02 3.90 6.37
CA ARG A 56 3.71 4.82 7.47
C ARG A 56 2.22 4.88 7.75
N PHE A 57 1.40 5.10 6.73
CA PHE A 57 -0.04 5.17 6.85
C PHE A 57 -0.64 3.92 7.50
N PHE A 58 -0.25 2.72 7.06
CA PHE A 58 -0.77 1.48 7.62
C PHE A 58 -0.29 1.21 9.04
N GLY A 59 0.93 1.62 9.39
CA GLY A 59 1.45 1.59 10.75
C GLY A 59 0.61 2.48 11.67
N ASP A 60 0.50 3.76 11.33
CA ASP A 60 -0.22 4.76 12.12
C ASP A 60 -1.72 4.40 12.24
N ALA A 61 -2.33 3.89 11.16
CA ALA A 61 -3.72 3.44 11.18
C ALA A 61 -3.91 2.21 12.07
N ALA A 62 -2.96 1.26 12.06
CA ALA A 62 -3.04 0.09 12.93
C ALA A 62 -2.95 0.50 14.41
N ASP A 63 -2.00 1.39 14.74
CA ASP A 63 -1.84 1.93 16.09
C ASP A 63 -3.09 2.69 16.53
N LEU A 64 -3.67 3.53 15.67
CA LEU A 64 -4.91 4.24 15.97
C LEU A 64 -6.09 3.28 16.23
N VAL A 65 -6.27 2.27 15.39
CA VAL A 65 -7.36 1.28 15.54
C VAL A 65 -7.23 0.49 16.84
N GLU A 66 -6.01 0.22 17.31
CA GLU A 66 -5.77 -0.43 18.61
C GLU A 66 -6.23 0.43 19.80
N THR A 67 -6.35 1.75 19.63
CA THR A 67 -6.85 2.65 20.68
C THR A 67 -8.37 2.82 20.71
N TRP A 68 -9.09 2.29 19.73
CA TRP A 68 -10.54 2.47 19.65
C TRP A 68 -11.25 1.67 20.73
N ASP A 69 -11.98 2.38 21.60
CA ASP A 69 -13.00 1.75 22.43
C ASP A 69 -14.07 1.10 21.57
N ALA A 70 -14.69 0.03 22.08
CA ALA A 70 -15.80 -0.62 21.42
C ALA A 70 -16.97 0.37 21.27
N THR A 71 -17.09 0.97 20.09
CA THR A 71 -18.19 1.89 19.77
C THR A 71 -19.41 1.06 19.39
N THR A 72 -20.22 0.71 20.39
CA THR A 72 -21.55 0.14 20.16
C THR A 72 -22.55 1.27 19.89
N GLY A 73 -23.36 1.11 18.82
CA GLY A 73 -24.49 2.00 18.54
C GLY A 73 -24.28 3.11 17.51
N VAL A 74 -23.12 3.18 16.85
CA VAL A 74 -22.94 4.09 15.69
C VAL A 74 -23.61 3.46 14.47
N LEU A 75 -24.66 4.10 13.96
CA LEU A 75 -25.34 3.68 12.74
C LEU A 75 -24.50 4.06 11.51
N THR A 76 -24.40 3.13 10.55
CA THR A 76 -23.82 3.42 9.24
C THR A 76 -24.73 4.38 8.47
N ASP A 77 -24.25 5.58 8.16
CA ASP A 77 -24.96 6.48 7.24
C ASP A 77 -24.86 5.98 5.78
N ALA A 78 -25.65 6.59 4.90
CA ALA A 78 -25.70 6.20 3.49
C ALA A 78 -24.35 6.34 2.76
N GLY A 79 -23.57 7.38 3.07
CA GLY A 79 -22.25 7.59 2.44
C GLY A 79 -21.22 6.56 2.88
N LEU A 80 -21.21 6.19 4.17
CA LEU A 80 -20.38 5.09 4.68
C LEU A 80 -20.77 3.76 4.05
N ARG A 81 -22.08 3.49 3.93
CA ARG A 81 -22.58 2.28 3.27
C ARG A 81 -22.15 2.22 1.81
N ASP A 82 -22.35 3.28 1.05
CA ASP A 82 -21.96 3.36 -0.37
C ASP A 82 -20.45 3.15 -0.56
N MET A 83 -19.63 3.65 0.36
CA MET A 83 -18.18 3.43 0.34
C MET A 83 -17.85 1.94 0.52
N LEU A 84 -18.41 1.28 1.54
CA LEU A 84 -18.18 -0.14 1.81
C LEU A 84 -18.67 -1.03 0.65
N GLU A 85 -19.85 -0.74 0.11
CA GLU A 85 -20.40 -1.47 -1.04
C GLU A 85 -19.57 -1.29 -2.31
N ARG A 86 -19.05 -0.09 -2.58
CA ARG A 86 -18.10 0.12 -3.68
C ARG A 86 -16.85 -0.71 -3.49
N THR A 87 -16.31 -0.77 -2.28
CA THR A 87 -15.14 -1.60 -1.98
C THR A 87 -15.43 -3.08 -2.18
N LEU A 88 -16.59 -3.59 -1.76
CA LEU A 88 -16.99 -4.98 -2.01
C LEU A 88 -17.02 -5.31 -3.51
N ARG A 89 -17.60 -4.43 -4.34
CA ARG A 89 -17.62 -4.61 -5.80
C ARG A 89 -16.25 -4.66 -6.46
N LEU A 90 -15.22 -4.05 -5.86
CA LEU A 90 -13.84 -4.15 -6.36
C LEU A 90 -13.20 -5.51 -6.05
N ILE A 91 -13.68 -6.21 -5.02
CA ILE A 91 -13.13 -7.47 -4.53
C ILE A 91 -13.85 -8.66 -5.17
N GLU A 92 -15.11 -8.49 -5.58
CA GLU A 92 -15.84 -9.52 -6.31
C GLU A 92 -15.16 -9.81 -7.67
N PRO A 93 -14.83 -11.08 -7.96
CA PRO A 93 -14.29 -11.44 -9.26
C PRO A 93 -15.35 -11.15 -10.33
N ALA A 94 -14.92 -10.55 -11.45
CA ALA A 94 -15.80 -10.27 -12.58
C ALA A 94 -16.39 -11.58 -13.12
N GLY A 95 -17.60 -11.94 -12.68
CA GLY A 95 -18.38 -13.06 -13.19
C GLY A 95 -18.55 -14.22 -12.22
N SER A 96 -19.56 -14.14 -11.36
CA SER A 96 -20.42 -15.30 -11.07
C SER A 96 -21.83 -14.94 -11.52
N PRO A 97 -22.26 -15.35 -12.73
CA PRO A 97 -23.67 -15.32 -13.05
C PRO A 97 -24.35 -16.42 -12.22
N GLY A 98 -25.31 -16.02 -11.39
CA GLY A 98 -26.33 -16.93 -10.88
C GLY A 98 -27.33 -17.29 -11.97
#